data_AF-A0A2T7F5J2-F1
#
_entry.id   AF-A0A2T7F5J2-F1
#
_cell.length_a   1.000
_cell.length_b   1.000
_cell.length_c   1.000
_cell.angle_alpha   90.00
_cell.angle_beta   90.00
_cell.angle_gamma   90.00
#
_symmetry.space_group_name_H-M   'P 1'
#
loop_
_entity.id
_entity.type
_entity.pdbx_description
1 polymer ?
#
loop_
_entity_poly.entity_id
_entity_poly.type
_entity_poly.pdbx_seq_one_letter_code
_entity_poly.pdbx_strand_id
1 'polypeptide(L)'
;MAASRAPTTPPAAAAAADGGIEENAMAILDSSGIKDSRDLHDDRAAFLEAVRSACLAADNPSAPSWRMYDGVFQVLRNSSSLELAVASFHLLMDLGKQYPRTYLTDSDGHQSLVVVKESWLPFLIGNGSRSSEMGGTARISDHLFDPSRFSLLIEAMVEPTNPTDDNNGIKAIENMMLFQYLVNTLEADFVPRHIAYKKSPDWVIFRESLLNMLLGSRKLVFKSFVKDCMYLLLNQFHPEAKDAVEGSIPSEGEAKSASDMDSSLNYLLLESERTLVSLRKLFVMVMELDLIRKEADTLGLTSRADGFRPSWNGSGNWRLFCSTFQNTVARAQSVLEGRIIHNKI
;
A
#
# COMPACT_ATOMS: atom_id res chain seq x y z
N MET A 1 -45.42 -14.62 13.38
CA MET A 1 -46.09 -13.59 12.56
C MET A 1 -45.23 -12.33 12.65
N ALA A 2 -44.33 -12.13 11.68
CA ALA A 2 -44.44 -11.14 10.60
C ALA A 2 -44.41 -9.70 11.14
N ALA A 3 -43.49 -8.82 10.75
CA ALA A 3 -42.94 -8.63 9.42
C ALA A 3 -41.47 -8.18 9.41
N SER A 4 -40.73 -8.80 8.48
CA SER A 4 -39.50 -8.29 7.87
C SER A 4 -39.80 -6.95 7.18
N ARG A 5 -38.95 -5.94 7.43
CA ARG A 5 -38.90 -4.71 6.63
C ARG A 5 -37.78 -4.84 5.61
N ALA A 6 -38.16 -4.84 4.34
CA ALA A 6 -37.28 -4.73 3.19
C ALA A 6 -36.44 -3.43 3.25
N PRO A 7 -35.27 -3.39 2.59
CA PRO A 7 -34.52 -2.15 2.43
C PRO A 7 -35.28 -1.24 1.47
N THR A 8 -35.94 -0.23 2.04
CA THR A 8 -36.47 0.90 1.28
C THR A 8 -35.31 1.70 0.72
N THR A 9 -35.33 1.94 -0.59
CA THR A 9 -34.58 2.94 -1.35
C THR A 9 -34.16 4.15 -0.49
N PRO A 10 -32.89 4.61 -0.55
CA PRO A 10 -32.46 5.75 0.24
C PRO A 10 -33.22 7.02 -0.19
N PRO A 11 -33.67 7.86 0.75
CA PRO A 11 -34.30 9.13 0.40
C PRO A 11 -33.23 10.05 -0.19
N ALA A 12 -33.60 10.79 -1.25
CA ALA A 12 -32.76 11.75 -1.95
C ALA A 12 -32.09 12.81 -1.05
N ALA A 13 -32.51 12.95 0.21
CA ALA A 13 -31.88 13.80 1.22
C ALA A 13 -30.53 13.27 1.75
N ALA A 14 -30.30 11.96 1.76
CA ALA A 14 -29.01 11.39 2.20
C ALA A 14 -27.90 11.64 1.17
N ALA A 15 -28.23 11.59 -0.13
CA ALA A 15 -27.29 11.90 -1.20
C ALA A 15 -26.91 13.40 -1.29
N ALA A 16 -27.81 14.29 -0.86
CA ALA A 16 -27.55 15.73 -0.85
C ALA A 16 -26.64 16.17 0.31
N ALA A 17 -26.70 15.47 1.46
CA ALA A 17 -25.81 15.73 2.60
C ALA A 17 -24.39 15.21 2.36
N ASP A 18 -24.26 14.05 1.70
CA ASP A 18 -22.97 13.42 1.38
C ASP A 18 -22.17 14.23 0.33
N GLY A 19 -22.87 14.81 -0.66
CA GLY A 19 -22.27 15.72 -1.64
C GLY A 19 -21.70 17.00 -1.03
N GLY A 20 -22.33 17.53 0.03
CA GLY A 20 -21.85 18.74 0.71
C GLY A 20 -20.56 18.51 1.50
N ILE A 21 -20.39 17.34 2.11
CA ILE A 21 -19.15 16.99 2.85
C ILE A 21 -17.99 16.84 1.88
N GLU A 22 -18.19 16.12 0.76
CA GLU A 22 -17.19 16.02 -0.29
C GLU A 22 -16.81 17.41 -0.82
N GLU A 23 -17.80 18.22 -1.23
CA GLU A 23 -17.55 19.52 -1.83
C GLU A 23 -16.79 20.44 -0.87
N ASN A 24 -17.16 20.46 0.41
CA ASN A 24 -16.48 21.24 1.44
C ASN A 24 -15.04 20.76 1.67
N ALA A 25 -14.81 19.44 1.77
CA ALA A 25 -13.47 18.91 1.94
C ALA A 25 -12.60 19.21 0.71
N MET A 26 -13.11 18.96 -0.49
CA MET A 26 -12.38 19.21 -1.73
C MET A 26 -12.11 20.69 -1.98
N ALA A 27 -12.98 21.59 -1.51
CA ALA A 27 -12.77 23.04 -1.59
C ALA A 27 -11.55 23.51 -0.80
N ILE A 28 -11.16 22.82 0.29
CA ILE A 28 -9.93 23.13 1.05
C ILE A 28 -8.69 22.94 0.16
N LEU A 29 -8.71 21.98 -0.76
CA LEU A 29 -7.59 21.74 -1.68
C LEU A 29 -7.60 22.67 -2.90
N ASP A 30 -8.69 23.39 -3.17
CA ASP A 30 -8.82 24.33 -4.29
C ASP A 30 -8.07 25.64 -4.00
N SER A 31 -6.76 25.57 -4.08
CA SER A 31 -5.80 26.65 -3.81
C SER A 31 -5.69 27.68 -4.94
N SER A 32 -6.79 27.98 -5.64
CA SER A 32 -6.80 28.94 -6.75
C SER A 32 -6.40 30.35 -6.29
N GLY A 33 -5.11 30.67 -6.41
CA GLY A 33 -4.52 31.97 -6.06
C GLY A 33 -3.45 31.96 -4.95
N ILE A 34 -3.14 30.80 -4.37
CA ILE A 34 -2.16 30.69 -3.26
C ILE A 34 -0.72 30.76 -3.80
N LYS A 35 0.10 31.61 -3.17
CA LYS A 35 1.51 31.86 -3.54
C LYS A 35 2.53 31.41 -2.47
N ASP A 36 2.13 31.16 -1.22
CA ASP A 36 3.02 30.76 -0.11
C ASP A 36 2.95 29.24 0.11
N SER A 37 4.10 28.62 0.40
CA SER A 37 4.20 27.18 0.69
C SER A 37 3.60 26.80 2.04
N ARG A 38 3.48 27.75 2.98
CA ARG A 38 2.85 27.52 4.29
C ARG A 38 1.33 27.38 4.19
N ASP A 39 0.69 28.25 3.42
CA ASP A 39 -0.76 28.18 3.19
C ASP A 39 -1.14 26.81 2.58
N LEU A 40 -0.35 26.32 1.63
CA LEU A 40 -0.55 25.00 1.02
C LEU A 40 -0.38 23.84 2.03
N HIS A 41 0.55 23.96 2.99
CA HIS A 41 0.75 22.95 4.02
C HIS A 41 -0.46 22.89 4.96
N ASP A 42 -0.92 24.04 5.43
CA ASP A 42 -2.02 24.17 6.36
C ASP A 42 -3.35 23.72 5.73
N ASP A 43 -3.58 24.06 4.46
CA ASP A 43 -4.73 23.58 3.69
C ASP A 43 -4.75 22.05 3.58
N ARG A 44 -3.60 21.44 3.26
CA ARG A 44 -3.49 19.97 3.20
C ARG A 44 -3.75 19.33 4.56
N ALA A 45 -3.21 19.90 5.64
CA ALA A 45 -3.45 19.41 6.99
C ALA A 45 -4.94 19.54 7.38
N ALA A 46 -5.57 20.68 7.10
CA ALA A 46 -6.99 20.92 7.33
C ALA A 46 -7.87 19.97 6.52
N PHE A 47 -7.50 19.70 5.27
CA PHE A 47 -8.16 18.70 4.43
C PHE A 47 -8.11 17.31 5.04
N LEU A 48 -6.93 16.84 5.46
CA LEU A 48 -6.78 15.53 6.12
C LEU A 48 -7.65 15.43 7.37
N GLU A 49 -7.71 16.49 8.18
CA GLU A 49 -8.53 16.52 9.39
C GLU A 49 -10.02 16.56 9.09
N ALA A 50 -10.45 17.26 8.04
CA ALA A 50 -11.84 17.26 7.59
C ALA A 50 -12.28 15.86 7.15
N VAL A 51 -11.45 15.15 6.38
CA VAL A 51 -11.71 13.77 5.97
C VAL A 51 -11.75 12.83 7.18
N ARG A 52 -10.80 12.96 8.12
CA ARG A 52 -10.79 12.18 9.37
C ARG A 52 -12.07 12.42 10.17
N SER A 53 -12.45 13.67 10.35
CA SER A 53 -13.62 14.07 11.12
C SER A 53 -14.90 13.51 10.52
N ALA A 54 -15.09 13.66 9.21
CA ALA A 54 -16.29 13.18 8.52
C ALA A 54 -16.41 11.65 8.49
N CYS A 55 -15.29 10.96 8.22
CA CYS A 55 -15.32 9.55 7.84
C CYS A 55 -14.98 8.59 8.98
N LEU A 56 -14.37 9.07 10.06
CA LEU A 56 -13.94 8.23 11.18
C LEU A 56 -14.49 8.69 12.53
N ALA A 57 -14.60 10.00 12.77
CA ALA A 57 -14.95 10.55 14.09
C ALA A 57 -16.40 11.03 14.23
N ALA A 58 -17.16 11.16 13.14
CA ALA A 58 -18.54 11.63 13.18
C ALA A 58 -19.48 10.62 13.87
N ASP A 59 -20.59 11.12 14.43
CA ASP A 59 -21.62 10.29 15.09
C ASP A 59 -22.23 9.24 14.14
N ASN A 60 -22.34 9.58 12.86
CA ASN A 60 -22.74 8.68 11.77
C ASN A 60 -21.73 8.83 10.63
N PRO A 61 -20.57 8.14 10.71
CA PRO A 61 -19.51 8.33 9.75
C PRO A 61 -19.92 7.75 8.40
N SER A 62 -19.68 8.51 7.33
CA SER A 62 -19.86 8.04 5.95
C SER A 62 -18.53 7.62 5.34
N ALA A 63 -18.59 6.76 4.33
CA ALA A 63 -17.40 6.34 3.60
C ALA A 63 -16.86 7.53 2.77
N PRO A 64 -15.53 7.80 2.77
CA PRO A 64 -14.95 8.99 2.14
C PRO A 64 -15.06 8.96 0.62
N SER A 65 -15.71 9.90 -0.04
CA SER A 65 -15.84 9.88 -1.52
C SER A 65 -14.52 9.65 -2.29
N TRP A 66 -14.58 9.22 -3.56
CA TRP A 66 -13.37 8.73 -4.23
C TRP A 66 -12.36 9.85 -4.41
N ARG A 67 -12.88 11.07 -4.56
CA ARG A 67 -12.11 12.30 -4.64
C ARG A 67 -11.47 12.65 -3.31
N MET A 68 -12.18 12.46 -2.19
CA MET A 68 -11.59 12.64 -0.86
C MET A 68 -10.45 11.65 -0.64
N TYR A 69 -10.67 10.37 -0.93
CA TYR A 69 -9.63 9.35 -0.78
C TYR A 69 -8.43 9.58 -1.70
N ASP A 70 -8.67 9.90 -2.98
CA ASP A 70 -7.60 10.27 -3.92
C ASP A 70 -6.87 11.53 -3.43
N GLY A 71 -7.58 12.52 -2.89
CA GLY A 71 -6.99 13.69 -2.25
C GLY A 71 -6.01 13.33 -1.13
N VAL A 72 -6.43 12.49 -0.17
CA VAL A 72 -5.55 12.04 0.94
C VAL A 72 -4.32 11.35 0.38
N PHE A 73 -4.53 10.51 -0.64
CA PHE A 73 -3.47 9.78 -1.30
C PHE A 73 -2.50 10.71 -2.08
N GLN A 74 -2.99 11.74 -2.75
CA GLN A 74 -2.14 12.73 -3.42
C GLN A 74 -1.35 13.58 -2.42
N VAL A 75 -1.91 13.86 -1.24
CA VAL A 75 -1.16 14.52 -0.16
C VAL A 75 0.00 13.64 0.27
N LEU A 76 -0.20 12.32 0.50
CA LEU A 76 0.90 11.40 0.81
C LEU A 76 1.99 11.40 -0.28
N ARG A 77 1.59 11.33 -1.55
CA ARG A 77 2.53 11.21 -2.69
C ARG A 77 3.36 12.48 -2.92
N ASN A 78 2.77 13.64 -2.66
CA ASN A 78 3.34 14.95 -2.95
C ASN A 78 3.53 15.75 -1.66
N SER A 79 3.81 15.06 -0.55
CA SER A 79 4.03 15.67 0.75
C SER A 79 5.25 16.59 0.67
N SER A 80 5.15 17.74 1.32
CA SER A 80 6.25 18.71 1.47
C SER A 80 6.87 18.65 2.86
N SER A 81 6.34 17.80 3.74
CA SER A 81 6.76 17.61 5.12
C SER A 81 6.50 16.18 5.56
N LEU A 82 7.31 15.71 6.50
CA LEU A 82 7.13 14.40 7.13
C LEU A 82 5.79 14.30 7.87
N GLU A 83 5.33 15.39 8.47
CA GLU A 83 4.04 15.46 9.17
C GLU A 83 2.87 15.12 8.25
N LEU A 84 2.81 15.74 7.06
CA LEU A 84 1.77 15.45 6.08
C LEU A 84 1.86 14.01 5.57
N ALA A 85 3.07 13.50 5.35
CA ALA A 85 3.26 12.12 4.90
C ALA A 85 2.72 11.13 5.94
N VAL A 86 3.11 11.30 7.21
CA VAL A 86 2.67 10.45 8.33
C VAL A 86 1.17 10.55 8.55
N ALA A 87 0.61 11.77 8.57
CA ALA A 87 -0.81 12.00 8.79
C ALA A 87 -1.66 11.38 7.68
N SER A 88 -1.23 11.52 6.43
CA SER A 88 -1.91 10.94 5.26
C SER A 88 -1.83 9.41 5.28
N PHE A 89 -0.65 8.85 5.56
CA PHE A 89 -0.47 7.40 5.67
C PHE A 89 -1.38 6.78 6.72
N HIS A 90 -1.40 7.34 7.93
CA HIS A 90 -2.26 6.83 9.00
C HIS A 90 -3.75 6.97 8.66
N LEU A 91 -4.15 8.09 8.07
CA LEU A 91 -5.54 8.29 7.64
C LEU A 91 -5.96 7.24 6.61
N LEU A 92 -5.13 6.98 5.58
CA LEU A 92 -5.42 5.94 4.59
C LEU A 92 -5.53 4.54 5.23
N MET A 93 -4.63 4.22 6.17
CA MET A 93 -4.66 2.95 6.89
C MET A 93 -5.94 2.79 7.72
N ASP A 94 -6.40 3.85 8.39
CA ASP A 94 -7.59 3.81 9.23
C ASP A 94 -8.88 3.77 8.40
N LEU A 95 -8.93 4.53 7.29
CA LEU A 95 -10.02 4.44 6.31
C LEU A 95 -10.14 3.02 5.74
N GLY A 96 -9.01 2.38 5.42
CA GLY A 96 -8.99 1.00 4.90
C GLY A 96 -9.46 -0.05 5.91
N LYS A 97 -9.26 0.18 7.21
CA LYS A 97 -9.77 -0.69 8.28
C LYS A 97 -11.27 -0.50 8.49
N GLN A 98 -11.73 0.75 8.48
CA GLN A 98 -13.14 1.09 8.72
C GLN A 98 -14.02 0.70 7.53
N TYR A 99 -13.51 0.88 6.31
CA TYR A 99 -14.23 0.63 5.06
C TYR A 99 -13.46 -0.38 4.19
N PRO A 100 -13.34 -1.64 4.63
CA PRO A 100 -12.59 -2.65 3.89
C PRO A 100 -13.30 -2.97 2.58
N ARG A 101 -12.52 -3.03 1.49
CA ARG A 101 -13.04 -3.39 0.16
C ARG A 101 -13.62 -4.80 0.13
N THR A 102 -12.92 -5.71 0.78
CA THR A 102 -13.22 -7.14 0.76
C THR A 102 -13.37 -7.59 2.20
N TYR A 103 -14.50 -8.20 2.53
CA TYR A 103 -14.75 -8.72 3.86
C TYR A 103 -15.67 -9.93 3.79
N LEU A 104 -15.80 -10.61 4.92
CA LEU A 104 -16.66 -11.77 5.07
C LEU A 104 -17.88 -11.35 5.88
N THR A 105 -19.08 -11.64 5.37
CA THR A 105 -20.32 -11.48 6.12
C THR A 105 -20.88 -12.86 6.47
N ASP A 106 -21.46 -12.98 7.65
CA ASP A 106 -22.21 -14.17 8.04
C ASP A 106 -23.69 -13.88 7.81
N SER A 107 -24.25 -14.51 6.78
CA SER A 107 -25.70 -14.48 6.53
C SER A 107 -26.21 -15.90 6.62
N ASP A 108 -27.16 -16.13 7.53
CA ASP A 108 -27.85 -17.41 7.70
C ASP A 108 -26.91 -18.61 7.97
N GLY A 109 -25.80 -18.39 8.68
CA GLY A 109 -24.80 -19.43 9.01
C GLY A 109 -23.85 -19.79 7.87
N HIS A 110 -23.95 -19.09 6.73
CA HIS A 110 -23.03 -19.19 5.62
C HIS A 110 -22.18 -17.92 5.54
N GLN A 111 -20.86 -18.10 5.72
CA GLN A 111 -19.92 -17.02 5.51
C GLN A 111 -19.77 -16.76 4.00
N SER A 112 -20.17 -15.58 3.55
CA SER A 112 -20.05 -15.16 2.16
C SER A 112 -19.03 -14.03 2.00
N LEU A 113 -18.27 -14.09 0.91
CA LEU A 113 -17.30 -13.05 0.56
C LEU A 113 -18.02 -11.88 -0.10
N VAL A 114 -17.90 -10.69 0.48
CA VAL A 114 -18.40 -9.46 -0.09
C VAL A 114 -17.22 -8.67 -0.64
N VAL A 115 -17.31 -8.30 -1.92
CA VAL A 115 -16.36 -7.39 -2.59
C VAL A 115 -17.14 -6.13 -2.97
N VAL A 116 -16.93 -5.06 -2.22
CA VAL A 116 -17.61 -3.79 -2.48
C VAL A 116 -16.94 -3.14 -3.69
N LYS A 117 -17.62 -3.19 -4.85
CA LYS A 117 -17.10 -2.67 -6.13
C LYS A 117 -16.88 -1.16 -6.13
N GLU A 118 -17.70 -0.44 -5.37
CA GLU A 118 -17.65 1.02 -5.23
C GLU A 118 -16.72 1.50 -4.10
N SER A 119 -16.03 0.57 -3.43
CA SER A 119 -15.03 0.97 -2.42
C SER A 119 -13.95 1.82 -3.05
N TRP A 120 -13.31 2.62 -2.21
CA TRP A 120 -12.08 3.37 -2.47
C TRP A 120 -11.00 2.42 -2.97
N LEU A 121 -11.07 2.18 -4.25
CA LEU A 121 -10.07 1.48 -5.00
C LEU A 121 -8.99 2.54 -5.23
N PRO A 122 -7.73 2.35 -4.80
CA PRO A 122 -6.61 3.02 -5.44
C PRO A 122 -6.45 2.62 -6.94
N PHE A 123 -7.49 2.05 -7.55
CA PHE A 123 -7.52 1.32 -8.81
C PHE A 123 -8.56 1.87 -9.79
N LEU A 124 -8.16 1.98 -11.04
CA LEU A 124 -8.96 1.55 -12.19
C LEU A 124 -8.12 0.51 -12.92
N ILE A 125 -8.39 -0.79 -12.72
CA ILE A 125 -7.81 -1.85 -13.57
C ILE A 125 -8.71 -1.97 -14.79
N GLY A 126 -8.65 -0.94 -15.65
CA GLY A 126 -9.36 -0.93 -16.92
C GLY A 126 -8.64 -1.80 -17.93
N ASN A 127 -9.24 -2.95 -18.27
CA ASN A 127 -8.96 -3.62 -19.54
C ASN A 127 -9.35 -2.63 -20.65
N GLY A 128 -8.42 -2.28 -21.54
CA GLY A 128 -8.63 -1.21 -22.51
C GLY A 128 -9.82 -1.47 -23.44
N SER A 129 -11.00 -0.94 -23.12
CA SER A 129 -12.04 -0.62 -24.10
C SER A 129 -13.06 0.38 -23.54
N ARG A 130 -13.02 1.59 -24.12
CA ARG A 130 -14.16 2.48 -24.43
C ARG A 130 -15.20 2.77 -23.34
N SER A 131 -15.13 3.99 -22.80
CA SER A 131 -16.30 4.87 -22.77
C SER A 131 -15.86 6.32 -23.00
N SER A 132 -16.17 6.83 -24.21
CA SER A 132 -16.56 8.24 -24.42
C SER A 132 -17.67 8.53 -23.38
N GLU A 133 -17.85 9.69 -22.76
CA GLU A 133 -17.72 11.07 -23.19
C GLU A 133 -18.11 11.86 -21.92
N MET A 134 -17.23 12.72 -21.39
CA MET A 134 -17.63 13.96 -20.69
C MET A 134 -16.35 14.75 -20.43
N GLY A 135 -16.34 15.97 -20.97
CA GLY A 135 -15.15 16.76 -21.25
C GLY A 135 -14.49 17.44 -20.06
N GLY A 136 -13.30 18.00 -20.34
CA GLY A 136 -12.61 18.94 -19.47
C GLY A 136 -11.27 18.44 -18.92
N THR A 137 -10.24 18.49 -19.78
CA THR A 137 -8.79 18.54 -19.47
C THR A 137 -8.13 17.42 -18.65
N ALA A 138 -7.30 16.63 -19.35
CA ALA A 138 -6.27 15.70 -18.87
C ALA A 138 -6.76 14.43 -18.14
N ARG A 139 -7.51 13.58 -18.86
CA ARG A 139 -7.59 12.13 -18.56
C ARG A 139 -6.24 11.46 -18.84
N ILE A 140 -5.36 11.38 -17.85
CA ILE A 140 -4.29 10.38 -17.79
C ILE A 140 -4.45 9.68 -16.44
N SER A 141 -4.83 8.40 -16.50
CA SER A 141 -5.09 7.52 -15.36
C SER A 141 -3.83 7.36 -14.51
N ASP A 142 -3.70 8.21 -13.49
CA ASP A 142 -2.54 8.33 -12.60
C ASP A 142 -2.63 7.40 -11.38
N HIS A 143 -3.18 6.19 -11.57
CA HIS A 143 -3.50 5.25 -10.48
C HIS A 143 -2.26 4.43 -10.05
N LEU A 144 -2.01 4.33 -8.73
CA LEU A 144 -0.75 3.79 -8.18
C LEU A 144 -0.60 2.27 -8.31
N PHE A 145 -1.70 1.51 -8.37
CA PHE A 145 -1.64 0.09 -8.74
C PHE A 145 -1.65 -0.15 -10.26
N ASP A 146 -1.16 0.82 -11.03
CA ASP A 146 -0.55 0.52 -12.31
C ASP A 146 0.70 -0.34 -12.05
N PRO A 147 0.79 -1.59 -12.56
CA PRO A 147 1.87 -2.49 -12.18
C PRO A 147 3.27 -1.96 -12.51
N SER A 148 3.39 -1.06 -13.50
CA SER A 148 4.61 -0.30 -13.77
C SER A 148 4.96 0.67 -12.63
N ARG A 149 4.00 1.41 -12.08
CA ARG A 149 4.22 2.31 -10.93
C ARG A 149 4.60 1.56 -9.66
N PHE A 150 3.99 0.40 -9.43
CA PHE A 150 4.38 -0.47 -8.32
C PHE A 150 5.84 -0.93 -8.45
N SER A 151 6.29 -1.29 -9.65
CA SER A 151 7.71 -1.60 -9.90
C SER A 151 8.61 -0.39 -9.73
N LEU A 152 8.24 0.77 -10.29
CA LEU A 152 9.01 2.02 -10.16
C LEU A 152 9.16 2.47 -8.69
N LEU A 153 8.15 2.23 -7.85
CA LEU A 153 8.24 2.54 -6.43
C LEU A 153 9.33 1.72 -5.74
N ILE A 154 9.46 0.44 -6.10
CA ILE A 154 10.49 -0.44 -5.54
C ILE A 154 11.86 -0.04 -6.06
N GLU A 155 11.98 0.27 -7.34
CA GLU A 155 13.20 0.82 -7.92
C GLU A 155 13.64 2.11 -7.20
N ALA A 156 12.70 3.03 -6.94
CA ALA A 156 12.94 4.28 -6.22
C ALA A 156 13.35 4.08 -4.75
N MET A 157 12.95 2.98 -4.11
CA MET A 157 13.42 2.61 -2.76
C MET A 157 14.80 1.94 -2.78
N VAL A 158 15.19 1.35 -3.92
CA VAL A 158 16.47 0.68 -4.12
C VAL A 158 17.58 1.67 -4.52
N GLU A 159 17.23 2.72 -5.24
CA GLU A 159 18.17 3.73 -5.71
C GLU A 159 18.82 4.47 -4.52
N PRO A 160 20.16 4.58 -4.48
CA PRO A 160 20.84 5.28 -3.40
C PRO A 160 20.49 6.77 -3.46
N THR A 161 19.75 7.24 -2.46
CA THR A 161 19.54 8.68 -2.25
C THR A 161 20.87 9.35 -1.93
N ASN A 162 21.28 10.34 -2.72
CA ASN A 162 22.41 11.20 -2.36
C ASN A 162 22.08 11.89 -1.02
N PRO A 163 22.86 11.67 0.05
CA PRO A 163 22.52 12.09 1.41
C PRO A 163 22.67 13.60 1.64
N THR A 164 23.10 14.36 0.63
CA THR A 164 23.42 15.80 0.75
C THR A 164 22.21 16.73 0.55
N ASP A 165 21.00 16.19 0.34
CA ASP A 165 19.78 16.97 0.15
C ASP A 165 18.70 16.43 1.11
N ASP A 166 18.30 17.23 2.10
CA ASP A 166 17.29 16.87 3.11
C ASP A 166 15.95 16.44 2.46
N ASN A 167 15.66 16.98 1.27
CA ASN A 167 14.49 16.61 0.47
C ASN A 167 14.50 15.14 0.01
N ASN A 168 15.70 14.55 -0.14
CA ASN A 168 15.84 13.14 -0.52
C ASN A 168 15.46 12.19 0.63
N GLY A 169 15.70 12.59 1.89
CA GLY A 169 15.38 11.78 3.07
C GLY A 169 13.87 11.63 3.27
N ILE A 170 13.14 12.74 3.19
CA ILE A 170 11.66 12.74 3.27
C ILE A 170 11.09 11.91 2.12
N LYS A 171 11.64 12.06 0.90
CA LYS A 171 11.13 11.30 -0.25
C LYS A 171 11.33 9.79 -0.12
N ALA A 172 12.46 9.36 0.44
CA ALA A 172 12.72 7.95 0.73
C ALA A 172 11.68 7.38 1.72
N ILE A 173 11.39 8.13 2.79
CA ILE A 173 10.37 7.77 3.78
C ILE A 173 8.98 7.70 3.16
N GLU A 174 8.60 8.68 2.34
CA GLU A 174 7.32 8.68 1.63
C GLU A 174 7.17 7.44 0.76
N ASN A 175 8.20 7.08 0.00
CA ASN A 175 8.19 5.89 -0.86
C ASN A 175 8.03 4.60 -0.01
N MET A 176 8.71 4.53 1.13
CA MET A 176 8.56 3.43 2.10
C MET A 176 7.13 3.32 2.63
N MET A 177 6.55 4.42 3.11
CA MET A 177 5.15 4.45 3.60
C MET A 177 4.16 4.08 2.49
N LEU A 178 4.39 4.58 1.28
CA LEU A 178 3.56 4.28 0.12
C LEU A 178 3.59 2.79 -0.20
N PHE A 179 4.77 2.16 -0.16
CA PHE A 179 4.92 0.73 -0.36
C PHE A 179 4.21 -0.07 0.75
N GLN A 180 4.39 0.32 2.02
CA GLN A 180 3.72 -0.32 3.15
C GLN A 180 2.19 -0.27 2.98
N TYR A 181 1.65 0.90 2.62
CA TYR A 181 0.24 1.10 2.38
C TYR A 181 -0.31 0.20 1.26
N LEU A 182 0.41 0.13 0.14
CA LEU A 182 0.04 -0.73 -0.98
C LEU A 182 0.03 -2.21 -0.58
N VAL A 183 1.06 -2.69 0.11
CA VAL A 183 1.10 -4.08 0.58
C VAL A 183 -0.06 -4.38 1.53
N ASN A 184 -0.36 -3.49 2.47
CA ASN A 184 -1.49 -3.66 3.39
C ASN A 184 -2.83 -3.69 2.63
N THR A 185 -2.96 -2.92 1.54
CA THR A 185 -4.14 -2.97 0.65
C THR A 185 -4.26 -4.33 -0.06
N LEU A 186 -3.15 -4.89 -0.54
CA LEU A 186 -3.13 -6.24 -1.12
C LEU A 186 -3.53 -7.30 -0.08
N GLU A 187 -3.02 -7.17 1.14
CA GLU A 187 -3.31 -8.09 2.26
C GLU A 187 -4.78 -8.05 2.68
N ALA A 188 -5.35 -6.85 2.82
CA ALA A 188 -6.75 -6.65 3.17
C ALA A 188 -7.71 -7.25 2.12
N ASP A 189 -7.30 -7.34 0.85
CA ASP A 189 -8.06 -8.05 -0.19
C ASP A 189 -7.78 -9.57 -0.19
N PHE A 190 -6.53 -9.97 0.03
CA PHE A 190 -6.09 -11.36 -0.07
C PHE A 190 -6.60 -12.22 1.08
N VAL A 191 -6.53 -11.75 2.33
CA VAL A 191 -6.84 -12.55 3.53
C VAL A 191 -8.30 -13.01 3.55
N PRO A 192 -9.32 -12.15 3.35
CA PRO A 192 -10.72 -12.59 3.31
C PRO A 192 -10.99 -13.58 2.18
N ARG A 193 -10.37 -13.38 1.01
CA ARG A 193 -10.45 -14.30 -0.14
C ARG A 193 -9.88 -15.67 0.19
N HIS A 194 -8.75 -15.72 0.88
CA HIS A 194 -8.13 -16.97 1.32
C HIS A 194 -9.01 -17.74 2.30
N ILE A 195 -9.61 -17.05 3.26
CA ILE A 195 -10.54 -17.67 4.21
C ILE A 195 -11.78 -18.22 3.47
N ALA A 196 -12.34 -17.46 2.53
CA ALA A 196 -13.47 -17.90 1.72
C ALA A 196 -13.12 -19.13 0.86
N TYR A 197 -11.95 -19.12 0.20
CA TYR A 197 -11.48 -20.21 -0.65
C TYR A 197 -11.30 -21.52 0.12
N LYS A 198 -10.78 -21.46 1.35
CA LYS A 198 -10.65 -22.65 2.22
C LYS A 198 -11.98 -23.31 2.55
N LYS A 199 -13.08 -22.55 2.54
CA LYS A 199 -14.43 -23.07 2.78
C LYS A 199 -15.12 -23.55 1.50
N SER A 200 -14.91 -22.82 0.41
CA SER A 200 -15.46 -23.11 -0.91
C SER A 200 -14.36 -22.89 -1.95
N PRO A 201 -13.72 -23.95 -2.46
CA PRO A 201 -12.57 -23.85 -3.36
C PRO A 201 -13.01 -23.38 -4.76
N ASP A 202 -13.32 -22.11 -4.88
CA ASP A 202 -13.63 -21.42 -6.13
C ASP A 202 -12.46 -20.53 -6.54
N TRP A 203 -11.75 -20.94 -7.59
CA TRP A 203 -10.61 -20.21 -8.14
C TRP A 203 -10.97 -18.77 -8.57
N VAL A 204 -12.24 -18.52 -8.95
CA VAL A 204 -12.69 -17.18 -9.37
C VAL A 204 -12.45 -16.15 -8.28
N ILE A 205 -12.57 -16.53 -7.00
CA ILE A 205 -12.29 -15.69 -5.84
C ILE A 205 -10.89 -15.08 -5.92
N PHE A 206 -9.89 -15.87 -6.31
CA PHE A 206 -8.50 -15.42 -6.41
C PHE A 206 -8.14 -14.85 -7.77
N ARG A 207 -8.79 -15.30 -8.84
CA ARG A 207 -8.63 -14.72 -10.17
C ARG A 207 -8.86 -13.20 -10.15
N GLU A 208 -9.84 -12.76 -9.37
CA GLU A 208 -10.23 -11.35 -9.21
C GLU A 208 -9.52 -10.64 -8.05
N SER A 209 -8.60 -11.31 -7.36
CA SER A 209 -7.81 -10.68 -6.29
C SER A 209 -6.84 -9.64 -6.85
N LEU A 210 -6.60 -8.57 -6.08
CA LEU A 210 -5.66 -7.51 -6.45
C LEU A 210 -4.26 -8.06 -6.69
N LEU A 211 -3.84 -9.00 -5.85
CA LEU A 211 -2.54 -9.64 -5.97
C LEU A 211 -2.42 -10.44 -7.27
N ASN A 212 -3.44 -11.23 -7.63
CA ASN A 212 -3.42 -11.97 -8.90
C ASN A 212 -3.41 -11.03 -10.11
N MET A 213 -4.18 -9.94 -10.07
CA MET A 213 -4.18 -8.94 -11.15
C MET A 213 -2.83 -8.22 -11.28
N LEU A 214 -2.18 -7.89 -10.16
CA LEU A 214 -0.85 -7.28 -10.13
C LEU A 214 0.19 -8.21 -10.77
N LEU A 215 0.28 -9.45 -10.29
CA LEU A 215 1.27 -10.43 -10.74
C LEU A 215 1.00 -10.97 -12.15
N GLY A 216 -0.27 -11.02 -12.56
CA GLY A 216 -0.69 -11.42 -13.90
C GLY A 216 -0.54 -10.32 -14.96
N SER A 217 -0.25 -9.08 -14.54
CA SER A 217 -0.14 -7.96 -15.46
C SER A 217 1.06 -8.07 -16.39
N ARG A 218 0.86 -7.67 -17.65
CA ARG A 218 1.93 -7.58 -18.66
C ARG A 218 2.90 -6.43 -18.40
N LYS A 219 2.49 -5.45 -17.60
CA LYS A 219 3.27 -4.25 -17.28
C LYS A 219 4.30 -4.51 -16.17
N LEU A 220 4.14 -5.57 -15.38
CA LEU A 220 5.07 -5.93 -14.32
C LEU A 220 6.21 -6.79 -14.87
N VAL A 221 7.43 -6.25 -14.87
CA VAL A 221 8.63 -7.01 -15.24
C VAL A 221 9.11 -7.81 -14.03
N PHE A 222 8.54 -9.01 -13.86
CA PHE A 222 8.72 -9.83 -12.66
C PHE A 222 10.19 -10.07 -12.27
N LYS A 223 11.07 -10.30 -13.25
CA LYS A 223 12.50 -10.53 -12.99
C LYS A 223 13.16 -9.32 -12.33
N SER A 224 12.86 -8.10 -12.78
CA SER A 224 13.39 -6.88 -12.15
C SER A 224 12.77 -6.70 -10.78
N PHE A 225 11.44 -6.75 -10.71
CA PHE A 225 10.69 -6.65 -9.47
C PHE A 225 11.26 -7.54 -8.35
N VAL A 226 11.50 -8.84 -8.63
CA VAL A 226 12.07 -9.77 -7.66
C VAL A 226 13.51 -9.42 -7.28
N LYS A 227 14.33 -9.02 -8.25
CA LYS A 227 15.73 -8.60 -8.02
C LYS A 227 15.77 -7.37 -7.10
N ASP A 228 14.94 -6.37 -7.37
CA ASP A 228 14.93 -5.10 -6.65
C ASP A 228 14.39 -5.31 -5.22
N CYS A 229 13.35 -6.14 -5.06
CA CYS A 229 12.91 -6.61 -3.75
C CYS A 229 14.03 -7.35 -2.99
N MET A 230 14.79 -8.22 -3.65
CA MET A 230 15.90 -8.93 -3.03
C MET A 230 17.02 -7.99 -2.59
N TYR A 231 17.29 -6.93 -3.35
CA TYR A 231 18.26 -5.92 -2.98
C TYR A 231 17.85 -5.20 -1.69
N LEU A 232 16.57 -4.81 -1.55
CA LEU A 232 16.05 -4.23 -0.30
C LEU A 232 16.21 -5.16 0.90
N LEU A 233 15.98 -6.47 0.72
CA LEU A 233 16.21 -7.44 1.78
C LEU A 233 17.68 -7.49 2.17
N LEU A 234 18.58 -7.62 1.19
CA LEU A 234 20.01 -7.85 1.42
C LEU A 234 20.73 -6.64 2.01
N ASN A 235 20.40 -5.42 1.58
CA ASN A 235 21.02 -4.19 2.07
C ASN A 235 20.89 -3.98 3.58
N GLN A 236 19.89 -4.58 4.23
CA GLN A 236 19.75 -4.51 5.70
C GLN A 236 20.46 -5.63 6.46
N PHE A 237 20.75 -6.78 5.84
CA PHE A 237 21.51 -7.87 6.47
C PHE A 237 23.02 -7.66 6.41
N HIS A 238 23.46 -6.86 5.46
CA HIS A 238 24.82 -6.37 5.36
C HIS A 238 24.78 -4.87 5.12
N PRO A 239 24.58 -4.04 6.16
CA PRO A 239 25.11 -2.70 6.12
C PRO A 239 26.61 -2.91 6.01
N GLU A 240 27.17 -2.84 4.80
CA GLU A 240 28.56 -3.17 4.58
C GLU A 240 29.44 -2.43 5.59
N ALA A 241 30.46 -3.13 6.07
CA ALA A 241 31.63 -2.61 6.73
C ALA A 241 32.34 -1.57 5.85
N LYS A 242 31.70 -0.43 5.66
CA LYS A 242 32.21 0.81 5.09
C LYS A 242 32.26 1.81 6.23
N ASP A 243 33.29 1.63 7.06
CA ASP A 243 33.97 2.66 7.86
C ASP A 243 35.05 2.04 8.74
N ALA A 244 35.78 1.06 8.20
CA ALA A 244 37.12 0.80 8.67
C ALA A 244 38.07 1.44 7.66
N VAL A 245 38.81 2.46 8.10
CA VAL A 245 39.75 3.32 7.37
C VAL A 245 39.12 4.60 6.82
N GLU A 246 38.97 5.62 7.69
CA GLU A 246 39.85 6.80 7.61
C GLU A 246 39.85 7.55 8.95
N GLY A 247 41.01 7.58 9.61
CA GLY A 247 41.19 8.35 10.83
C GLY A 247 41.20 9.84 10.50
N SER A 248 40.25 10.59 11.07
CA SER A 248 40.30 12.05 11.12
C SER A 248 39.73 12.51 12.45
N ILE A 249 40.57 13.19 13.23
CA ILE A 249 40.34 13.70 14.58
C ILE A 249 39.15 14.68 14.57
N PRO A 250 38.21 14.65 15.54
CA PRO A 250 37.13 15.63 15.59
C PRO A 250 37.67 16.96 16.13
N SER A 251 37.55 18.02 15.32
CA SER A 251 37.72 19.40 15.77
C SER A 251 36.42 19.85 16.45
N GLU A 252 36.54 20.27 17.71
CA GLU A 252 35.45 20.81 18.53
C GLU A 252 34.84 22.05 17.86
N GLY A 253 33.53 22.04 17.58
CA GLY A 253 32.87 23.23 17.06
C GLY A 253 31.49 23.11 16.43
N GLU A 254 30.64 22.12 16.74
CA GLU A 254 29.25 22.14 16.20
C GLU A 254 28.26 21.36 17.07
N ALA A 255 27.96 21.89 18.26
CA ALA A 255 27.06 21.26 19.24
C ALA A 255 25.58 21.67 19.10
N LYS A 256 25.07 21.88 17.89
CA LYS A 256 23.63 22.20 17.66
C LYS A 256 22.93 21.43 16.54
N SER A 257 23.62 20.59 15.76
CA SER A 257 23.03 19.82 14.64
C SER A 257 23.00 18.31 14.87
N ALA A 258 23.65 17.80 15.92
CA ALA A 258 23.78 16.36 16.16
C ALA A 258 22.47 15.67 16.59
N SER A 259 21.57 16.36 17.33
CA SER A 259 20.34 15.74 17.85
C SER A 259 19.23 15.55 16.81
N ASP A 260 19.09 16.47 15.85
CA ASP A 260 18.06 16.39 14.80
C ASP A 260 18.44 15.38 13.71
N MET A 261 19.74 15.30 13.35
CA MET A 261 20.25 14.29 12.43
C MET A 261 20.07 12.87 12.99
N ASP A 262 20.31 12.69 14.29
CA ASP A 262 20.12 11.40 14.96
C ASP A 262 18.64 11.00 14.99
N SER A 263 17.72 11.95 15.19
CA SER A 263 16.27 11.70 15.12
C SER A 263 15.79 11.32 13.71
N SER A 264 16.28 12.01 12.67
CA SER A 264 15.94 11.73 11.26
C SER A 264 16.43 10.34 10.81
N LEU A 265 17.68 10.00 11.17
CA LEU A 265 18.26 8.69 10.90
C LEU A 265 17.52 7.55 11.64
N ASN A 266 17.15 7.77 12.90
CA ASN A 266 16.36 6.80 13.66
C ASN A 266 14.97 6.58 13.06
N TYR A 267 14.34 7.62 12.53
CA TYR A 267 13.03 7.51 11.88
C TYR A 267 13.13 6.78 10.53
N LEU A 268 14.12 7.12 9.69
CA LEU A 268 14.37 6.42 8.44
C LEU A 268 14.66 4.93 8.69
N LEU A 269 15.44 4.60 9.72
CA LEU A 269 15.69 3.22 10.12
C LEU A 269 14.39 2.50 10.51
N LEU A 270 13.54 3.13 11.33
CA LEU A 270 12.25 2.56 11.72
C LEU A 270 11.35 2.27 10.51
N GLU A 271 11.23 3.22 9.58
CA GLU A 271 10.42 3.04 8.37
C GLU A 271 11.01 1.99 7.42
N SER A 272 12.34 1.85 7.40
CA SER A 272 13.01 0.78 6.66
C SER A 272 12.68 -0.61 7.23
N GLU A 273 12.56 -0.76 8.55
CA GLU A 273 12.15 -2.01 9.20
C GLU A 273 10.68 -2.35 8.90
N ARG A 274 9.78 -1.35 8.94
CA ARG A 274 8.36 -1.53 8.59
C ARG A 274 8.17 -1.89 7.12
N THR A 275 8.96 -1.28 6.24
CA THR A 275 9.01 -1.61 4.81
C THR A 275 9.45 -3.05 4.60
N LEU A 276 10.44 -3.53 5.36
CA LEU A 276 10.88 -4.92 5.33
C LEU A 276 9.78 -5.89 5.79
N VAL A 277 9.04 -5.55 6.84
CA VAL A 277 7.87 -6.34 7.28
C VAL A 277 6.83 -6.43 6.15
N SER A 278 6.55 -5.31 5.50
CA SER A 278 5.62 -5.27 4.36
C SER A 278 6.14 -6.09 3.17
N LEU A 279 7.43 -6.02 2.87
CA LEU A 279 8.04 -6.82 1.82
C LEU A 279 7.91 -8.32 2.11
N ARG A 280 8.12 -8.73 3.36
CA ARG A 280 7.90 -10.13 3.79
C ARG A 280 6.45 -10.57 3.60
N LYS A 281 5.50 -9.75 4.03
CA LYS A 281 4.07 -10.01 3.83
C LYS A 281 3.73 -10.20 2.36
N LEU A 282 4.24 -9.32 1.48
CA LEU A 282 4.04 -9.41 0.04
C LEU A 282 4.47 -10.78 -0.51
N PHE A 283 5.69 -11.22 -0.19
CA PHE A 283 6.19 -12.51 -0.65
C PHE A 283 5.42 -13.70 -0.08
N VAL A 284 5.03 -13.66 1.20
CA VAL A 284 4.17 -14.71 1.78
C VAL A 284 2.88 -14.84 0.99
N MET A 285 2.19 -13.72 0.70
CA MET A 285 0.97 -13.75 -0.10
C MET A 285 1.20 -14.25 -1.53
N VAL A 286 2.32 -13.86 -2.17
CA VAL A 286 2.69 -14.33 -3.51
C VAL A 286 2.87 -15.86 -3.51
N MET A 287 3.53 -16.41 -2.49
CA MET A 287 3.75 -17.84 -2.34
C MET A 287 2.45 -18.60 -2.06
N GLU A 288 1.61 -18.10 -1.16
CA GLU A 288 0.29 -18.68 -0.88
C GLU A 288 -0.59 -18.69 -2.13
N LEU A 289 -0.60 -17.60 -2.91
CA LEU A 289 -1.33 -17.54 -4.19
C LEU A 289 -0.82 -18.59 -5.20
N ASP A 290 0.50 -18.82 -5.26
CA ASP A 290 1.10 -19.84 -6.12
C ASP A 290 0.71 -21.26 -5.68
N LEU A 291 0.67 -21.53 -4.36
CA LEU A 291 0.20 -22.81 -3.82
C LEU A 291 -1.28 -23.06 -4.14
N ILE A 292 -2.13 -22.07 -3.87
CA ILE A 292 -3.58 -22.13 -4.13
C ILE A 292 -3.85 -22.35 -5.61
N ARG A 293 -3.11 -21.67 -6.49
CA ARG A 293 -3.23 -21.86 -7.94
C ARG A 293 -2.86 -23.28 -8.37
N LYS A 294 -1.74 -23.82 -7.86
CA LYS A 294 -1.33 -25.19 -8.18
C LYS A 294 -2.37 -26.21 -7.74
N GLU A 295 -2.96 -26.02 -6.56
CA GLU A 295 -4.07 -26.85 -6.10
C GLU A 295 -5.27 -26.74 -7.05
N ALA A 296 -5.69 -25.53 -7.40
CA ALA A 296 -6.77 -25.30 -8.36
C ALA A 296 -6.46 -25.91 -9.75
N ASP A 297 -5.22 -25.81 -10.23
CA ASP A 297 -4.74 -26.42 -11.48
C ASP A 297 -4.88 -27.95 -11.42
N THR A 298 -4.46 -28.58 -10.31
CA THR A 298 -4.58 -30.04 -10.13
C THR A 298 -6.02 -30.52 -10.08
N LEU A 299 -6.94 -29.66 -9.63
CA LEU A 299 -8.38 -29.92 -9.60
C LEU A 299 -9.09 -29.53 -10.91
N GLY A 300 -8.38 -28.97 -11.89
CA GLY A 300 -8.96 -28.52 -13.16
C GLY A 300 -9.89 -27.30 -13.04
N LEU A 301 -9.72 -26.50 -11.98
CA LEU A 301 -10.53 -25.31 -11.69
C LEU A 301 -10.02 -24.05 -12.38
N THR A 302 -8.82 -24.10 -12.96
CA THR A 302 -8.20 -23.00 -13.68
C THR A 302 -8.39 -23.14 -15.20
N SER A 303 -8.34 -22.02 -15.89
CA SER A 303 -8.36 -21.96 -17.35
C SER A 303 -6.99 -21.59 -17.91
N ARG A 304 -6.81 -21.72 -19.23
CA ARG A 304 -5.59 -21.22 -19.92
C ARG A 304 -5.36 -19.72 -19.73
N ALA A 305 -6.41 -18.94 -19.43
CA ALA A 305 -6.29 -17.52 -19.15
C ALA A 305 -5.73 -17.22 -17.75
N ASP A 306 -5.76 -18.21 -16.84
CA ASP A 306 -5.30 -18.12 -15.45
C ASP A 306 -3.83 -18.54 -15.27
N GLY A 307 -3.26 -19.17 -16.30
CA GLY A 307 -1.87 -19.59 -16.30
C GLY A 307 -0.92 -18.41 -16.16
N PHE A 308 0.06 -18.53 -15.26
CA PHE A 308 1.19 -17.59 -15.24
C PHE A 308 1.89 -17.56 -16.59
N ARG A 309 2.49 -16.42 -16.95
CA ARG A 309 3.39 -16.36 -18.11
C ARG A 309 4.47 -17.44 -17.97
N PRO A 310 4.92 -18.05 -19.08
CA PRO A 310 6.01 -19.05 -19.08
C PRO A 310 7.29 -18.63 -18.34
N SER A 311 7.50 -17.31 -18.15
CA SER A 311 8.62 -16.77 -17.36
C SER A 311 8.59 -17.11 -15.87
N TRP A 312 7.43 -17.47 -15.31
CA TRP A 312 7.29 -17.94 -13.92
C TRP A 312 7.57 -19.44 -13.79
N ASN A 313 7.04 -20.26 -14.70
CA ASN A 313 7.15 -21.72 -14.63
C ASN A 313 8.47 -22.27 -15.22
N GLY A 314 9.15 -21.51 -16.09
CA GLY A 314 10.30 -21.97 -16.86
C GLY A 314 11.64 -21.96 -16.12
N SER A 315 11.71 -21.62 -14.83
CA SER A 315 12.98 -21.59 -14.11
C SER A 315 12.90 -22.33 -12.78
N GLY A 316 13.76 -23.33 -12.59
CA GLY A 316 14.07 -23.86 -11.26
C GLY A 316 14.43 -22.75 -10.24
N ASN A 317 14.73 -21.54 -10.73
CA ASN A 317 14.97 -20.34 -9.95
C ASN A 317 13.78 -19.89 -9.10
N TRP A 318 12.50 -20.08 -9.48
CA TRP A 318 11.39 -19.62 -8.61
C TRP A 318 11.21 -20.50 -7.37
N ARG A 319 11.36 -21.83 -7.52
CA ARG A 319 11.33 -22.76 -6.37
C ARG A 319 12.53 -22.55 -5.46
N LEU A 320 13.72 -22.40 -6.07
CA LEU A 320 14.93 -22.08 -5.33
C LEU A 320 14.78 -20.72 -4.62
N PHE A 321 14.21 -19.72 -5.31
CA PHE A 321 13.91 -18.41 -4.75
C PHE A 321 12.96 -18.49 -3.55
N CYS A 322 11.84 -19.20 -3.65
CA CYS A 322 10.91 -19.33 -2.52
C CYS A 322 11.58 -19.98 -1.31
N SER A 323 12.39 -21.03 -1.55
CA SER A 323 13.15 -21.70 -0.48
C SER A 323 14.23 -20.80 0.12
N THR A 324 15.02 -20.11 -0.71
CA THR A 324 16.05 -19.16 -0.27
C THR A 324 15.41 -17.99 0.48
N PHE A 325 14.30 -17.46 -0.01
CA PHE A 325 13.56 -16.38 0.62
C PHE A 325 13.01 -16.80 1.99
N GLN A 326 12.37 -17.96 2.10
CA GLN A 326 11.92 -18.51 3.39
C GLN A 326 13.08 -18.64 4.39
N ASN A 327 14.23 -19.16 3.95
CA ASN A 327 15.41 -19.30 4.78
C ASN A 327 16.00 -17.94 5.19
N THR A 328 16.04 -16.97 4.28
CA THR A 328 16.51 -15.60 4.57
C THR A 328 15.57 -14.89 5.53
N VAL A 329 14.24 -15.02 5.36
CA VAL A 329 13.25 -14.44 6.28
C VAL A 329 13.32 -15.08 7.66
N ALA A 330 13.44 -16.41 7.75
CA ALA A 330 13.61 -17.10 9.03
C ALA A 330 14.89 -16.65 9.76
N ARG A 331 16.00 -16.52 9.01
CA ARG A 331 17.28 -16.03 9.55
C ARG A 331 17.17 -14.57 10.01
N ALA A 332 16.43 -13.75 9.27
CA ALA A 332 16.19 -12.36 9.60
C ALA A 332 15.32 -12.16 10.85
N GLN A 333 14.28 -12.98 11.00
CA GLN A 333 13.43 -12.99 12.21
C GLN A 333 14.24 -13.41 13.43
N SER A 334 15.09 -14.44 13.31
CA SER A 334 15.99 -14.88 14.38
C SER A 334 16.98 -13.79 14.83
N VAL A 335 17.52 -12.99 13.89
CA VAL A 335 18.41 -11.86 14.21
C VAL A 335 17.66 -10.73 14.93
N LEU A 336 16.43 -10.42 14.51
CA LEU A 336 15.61 -9.37 15.13
C LEU A 336 15.15 -9.79 16.54
N GLU A 337 14.71 -11.03 16.72
CA GLU A 337 14.35 -11.59 18.03
C GLU A 337 15.56 -11.65 18.98
N GLY A 338 16.74 -11.98 18.46
CA GLY A 338 18.00 -11.93 19.22
C GLY A 338 18.37 -10.52 19.69
N ARG A 339 18.12 -9.48 18.88
CA ARG A 339 18.34 -8.08 19.27
C ARG A 339 17.35 -7.61 20.35
N ILE A 340 16.10 -8.07 20.30
CA ILE A 340 15.07 -7.76 21.32
C ILE A 340 15.44 -8.39 22.68
N ILE A 341 16.07 -9.58 22.69
CA ILE A 341 16.52 -10.24 23.93
C ILE A 341 17.72 -9.50 24.53
N HIS A 342 18.62 -8.93 23.71
CA HIS A 342 19.77 -8.17 24.21
C HIS A 342 19.44 -6.77 24.75
N ASN A 343 18.31 -6.16 24.36
CA ASN A 343 17.84 -4.88 24.91
C ASN A 343 16.91 -5.04 26.13
N LYS A 344 16.72 -6.26 26.65
CA LYS A 344 15.88 -6.56 27.83
C LYS A 344 16.66 -7.14 29.03
N ILE A 345 17.99 -7.12 28.97
CA ILE A 345 18.90 -7.45 30.09
C ILE A 345 19.73 -6.20 30.35
#